data_AF-A0A1X0R6D9-F1
#
_entry.id   AF-A0A1X0R6D9-F1
#
_cell.length_a   1.000
_cell.length_b   1.000
_cell.length_c   1.000
_cell.angle_alpha   90.00
_cell.angle_beta   90.00
_cell.angle_gamma   90.00
#
_symmetry.space_group_name_H-M   'P 1'
#
loop_
_entity.id
_entity.type
_entity.pdbx_description
1 polymer ?
#
loop_
_entity_poly.entity_id
_entity_poly.type
_entity_poly.pdbx_seq_one_letter_code
_entity_poly.pdbx_strand_id
1 'polypeptide(L)'
;MMNRDTAITVANQVEKLPSIKSFVFISASQVMPFIDPRYYTTKREVESYLFKIDKFKTVALRPGLMYNSNRPSVAPLVGALKLANAITSPFKKEIGSLPGGKSITTAPLNTEQVARAIIASIELEEHGIFDVDGIQQLSNKCI
;
A
#
# COMPACT_ATOMS: atom_id res chain seq x y z
N MET A 1 -12.64 -9.93 -10.68
CA MET A 1 -13.66 -8.99 -10.19
C MET A 1 -14.11 -9.29 -8.76
N MET A 2 -14.15 -10.56 -8.33
CA MET A 2 -14.54 -10.96 -6.96
C MET A 2 -13.95 -10.11 -5.83
N ASN A 3 -12.63 -9.85 -5.84
CA ASN A 3 -11.97 -9.10 -4.75
C ASN A 3 -12.46 -7.65 -4.58
N ARG A 4 -12.93 -7.01 -5.66
CA ARG A 4 -13.51 -5.66 -5.59
C ARG A 4 -14.85 -5.68 -4.89
N ASP A 5 -15.74 -6.54 -5.38
CA ASP A 5 -17.12 -6.62 -4.91
C ASP A 5 -17.16 -7.09 -3.45
N THR A 6 -16.24 -7.97 -3.05
CA THR A 6 -16.04 -8.34 -1.64
C THR A 6 -15.69 -7.13 -0.77
N ALA A 7 -14.72 -6.30 -1.18
CA ALA A 7 -14.31 -5.14 -0.40
C ALA A 7 -15.43 -4.10 -0.25
N ILE A 8 -16.17 -3.85 -1.35
CA ILE A 8 -17.35 -2.98 -1.35
C ILE A 8 -18.45 -3.55 -0.43
N THR A 9 -18.69 -4.86 -0.49
CA THR A 9 -19.70 -5.51 0.37
C THR A 9 -19.36 -5.37 1.85
N VAL A 10 -18.09 -5.57 2.22
CA VAL A 10 -17.62 -5.39 3.60
C VAL A 10 -17.80 -3.93 4.04
N ALA A 11 -17.42 -2.96 3.20
CA ALA A 11 -17.60 -1.54 3.49
C ALA A 11 -19.06 -1.17 3.75
N ASN A 12 -20.00 -1.68 2.93
CA ASN A 12 -21.44 -1.48 3.12
C ASN A 12 -21.96 -2.03 4.47
N GLN A 13 -21.40 -3.14 4.96
CA GLN A 13 -21.79 -3.66 6.27
C GLN A 13 -21.17 -2.85 7.41
N VAL A 14 -19.91 -2.45 7.26
CA VAL A 14 -19.22 -1.60 8.24
C VAL A 14 -19.92 -0.24 8.39
N GLU A 15 -20.40 0.36 7.30
CA GLU A 15 -21.15 1.61 7.32
C GLU A 15 -22.44 1.55 8.18
N LYS A 16 -22.99 0.36 8.42
CA LYS A 16 -24.16 0.17 9.29
C LYS A 16 -23.79 0.07 10.77
N LEU A 17 -22.49 -0.03 11.10
CA LEU A 17 -21.99 -0.21 12.45
C LEU A 17 -21.45 1.12 12.99
N PRO A 18 -22.13 1.77 13.96
CA PRO A 18 -21.71 3.08 14.48
C PRO A 18 -20.42 3.04 15.30
N SER A 19 -19.93 1.86 15.67
CA SER A 19 -18.72 1.68 16.47
C SER A 19 -17.42 1.73 15.68
N ILE A 20 -17.47 1.61 14.35
CA ILE A 20 -16.27 1.55 13.52
C ILE A 20 -15.87 2.96 13.08
N LYS A 21 -14.71 3.42 13.54
CA LYS A 21 -14.20 4.77 13.27
C LYS A 21 -13.28 4.86 12.06
N SER A 22 -12.62 3.75 11.69
CA SER A 22 -11.63 3.73 10.62
C SER A 22 -11.75 2.47 9.77
N PHE A 23 -11.54 2.60 8.46
CA PHE A 23 -11.50 1.50 7.51
C PHE A 23 -10.20 1.57 6.72
N VAL A 24 -9.32 0.58 6.94
CA VAL A 24 -8.03 0.50 6.25
C VAL A 24 -8.11 -0.50 5.10
N PHE A 25 -7.81 -0.05 3.89
CA PHE A 25 -7.78 -0.86 2.69
C PHE A 25 -6.36 -1.03 2.15
N ILE A 26 -5.94 -2.28 1.98
CA ILE A 26 -4.66 -2.63 1.34
C ILE A 26 -4.87 -2.66 -0.18
N SER A 27 -4.48 -1.56 -0.82
CA SER A 27 -4.41 -1.38 -2.25
C SER A 27 -3.07 -1.89 -2.81
N ALA A 28 -2.59 -1.32 -3.92
CA ALA A 28 -1.30 -1.61 -4.52
C ALA A 28 -0.78 -0.38 -5.27
N SER A 29 0.53 -0.15 -5.18
CA SER A 29 1.22 0.83 -6.03
C SER A 29 1.42 0.26 -7.44
N GLN A 30 1.35 1.12 -8.46
CA GLN A 30 1.46 0.72 -9.88
C GLN A 30 2.93 0.58 -10.34
N VAL A 31 3.77 0.04 -9.46
CA VAL A 31 5.23 0.00 -9.67
C VAL A 31 5.71 -1.38 -10.10
N MET A 32 4.86 -2.40 -10.07
CA MET A 32 5.27 -3.77 -10.37
C MET A 32 5.11 -4.08 -11.86
N PRO A 33 6.20 -4.45 -12.57
CA PRO A 33 6.11 -4.84 -13.97
C PRO A 33 5.33 -6.14 -14.11
N PHE A 34 4.75 -6.38 -15.29
CA PHE A 34 4.03 -7.61 -15.64
C PHE A 34 2.70 -7.87 -14.89
N ILE A 35 2.17 -6.88 -14.17
CA ILE A 35 0.83 -6.93 -13.59
C ILE A 35 -0.19 -6.35 -14.57
N ASP A 36 -1.28 -7.08 -14.81
CA ASP A 36 -2.38 -6.63 -15.66
C ASP A 36 -2.96 -5.30 -15.13
N PRO A 37 -3.11 -4.26 -15.97
CA PRO A 37 -3.69 -2.98 -15.56
C PRO A 37 -5.03 -3.10 -14.83
N ARG A 38 -5.86 -4.10 -15.18
CA ARG A 38 -7.16 -4.37 -14.55
C ARG A 38 -7.02 -4.71 -13.06
N TYR A 39 -5.90 -5.31 -12.63
CA TYR A 39 -5.62 -5.53 -11.22
C TYR A 39 -5.63 -4.20 -10.46
N TYR A 40 -4.92 -3.19 -10.96
CA TYR A 40 -4.86 -1.88 -10.34
C TYR A 40 -6.20 -1.14 -10.44
N THR A 41 -6.88 -1.21 -11.59
CA THR A 41 -8.19 -0.58 -11.77
C THR A 41 -9.16 -1.02 -10.69
N THR A 42 -9.26 -2.33 -10.43
CA THR A 42 -10.16 -2.83 -9.37
C THR A 42 -9.82 -2.31 -7.98
N LYS A 43 -8.54 -2.10 -7.66
CA LYS A 43 -8.12 -1.49 -6.39
C LYS A 43 -8.52 0.00 -6.31
N ARG A 44 -8.41 0.74 -7.42
CA ARG A 44 -8.80 2.17 -7.48
C ARG A 44 -10.31 2.38 -7.46
N GLU A 45 -11.08 1.45 -8.00
CA GLU A 45 -12.54 1.42 -7.85
C GLU A 45 -12.94 1.30 -6.37
N VAL A 46 -12.29 0.41 -5.61
CA VAL A 46 -12.53 0.26 -4.15
C VAL A 46 -12.13 1.51 -3.40
N GLU A 47 -10.94 2.08 -3.65
CA GLU A 47 -10.52 3.34 -3.03
C GLU A 47 -11.57 4.43 -3.26
N SER A 48 -11.94 4.67 -4.51
CA SER A 48 -12.91 5.71 -4.89
C SER A 48 -14.28 5.49 -4.24
N TYR A 49 -14.66 4.24 -3.98
CA TYR A 49 -15.89 3.91 -3.28
C TYR A 49 -15.78 4.21 -1.78
N LEU A 50 -14.71 3.75 -1.12
CA LEU A 50 -14.50 3.97 0.31
C LEU A 50 -14.38 5.45 0.69
N PHE A 51 -13.77 6.28 -0.15
CA PHE A 51 -13.66 7.73 0.08
C PHE A 51 -14.99 8.49 -0.06
N LYS A 52 -16.07 7.85 -0.54
CA LYS A 52 -17.42 8.44 -0.56
C LYS A 52 -18.20 8.18 0.71
N ILE A 53 -17.69 7.35 1.62
CA ILE A 53 -18.37 6.99 2.87
C ILE A 53 -17.83 7.87 3.98
N ASP A 54 -18.66 8.77 4.52
CA ASP A 54 -18.26 9.72 5.56
C ASP A 54 -18.39 9.16 7.00
N LYS A 55 -18.93 7.95 7.16
CA LYS A 55 -19.19 7.36 8.48
C LYS A 55 -17.94 6.83 9.20
N PHE A 56 -16.85 6.62 8.47
CA PHE A 56 -15.57 6.20 9.01
C PHE A 56 -14.43 6.87 8.24
N LYS A 57 -13.27 7.00 8.89
CA LYS A 57 -12.05 7.46 8.22
C LYS A 57 -11.50 6.36 7.31
N THR A 58 -11.52 6.62 6.01
CA THR A 58 -10.88 5.74 5.03
C THR A 58 -9.37 5.98 4.96
N VAL A 59 -8.60 4.90 5.08
CA VAL A 59 -7.15 4.88 4.83
C VAL A 59 -6.86 3.87 3.72
N ALA A 60 -6.26 4.30 2.62
CA ALA A 60 -5.85 3.42 1.53
C ALA A 60 -4.32 3.34 1.47
N LEU A 61 -3.77 2.18 1.80
CA LEU A 61 -2.32 1.93 1.68
C LEU A 61 -2.01 1.31 0.32
N ARG A 62 -1.07 1.88 -0.44
CA ARG A 62 -0.62 1.38 -1.73
C ARG A 62 0.81 0.83 -1.64
N PRO A 63 1.00 -0.34 -1.02
CA PRO A 63 2.33 -0.94 -0.92
C PRO A 63 2.89 -1.29 -2.30
N GLY A 64 4.23 -1.33 -2.38
CA GLY A 64 4.97 -1.97 -3.48
C GLY A 64 5.04 -3.48 -3.28
N LEU A 65 6.12 -4.09 -3.76
CA LEU A 65 6.42 -5.48 -3.44
C LEU A 65 6.50 -5.65 -1.91
N MET A 66 5.69 -6.54 -1.36
CA MET A 66 5.75 -6.93 0.05
C MET A 66 6.49 -8.25 0.22
N TYR A 67 7.28 -8.37 1.29
CA TYR A 67 8.00 -9.60 1.62
C TYR A 67 7.96 -9.90 3.13
N ASN A 68 8.21 -11.15 3.49
CA ASN A 68 8.35 -11.59 4.86
C ASN A 68 9.62 -12.44 4.99
N SER A 69 10.47 -12.15 5.97
CA SER A 69 11.71 -12.89 6.24
C SER A 69 11.47 -14.38 6.52
N ASN A 70 10.29 -14.75 7.02
CA ASN A 70 9.90 -16.13 7.33
C ASN A 70 9.40 -16.92 6.11
N ARG A 71 9.31 -16.29 4.92
CA ARG A 71 8.92 -16.93 3.66
C ARG A 71 10.03 -16.74 2.61
N PRO A 72 11.05 -17.63 2.59
CA PRO A 72 12.29 -17.41 1.85
C PRO A 72 12.16 -17.47 0.32
N SER A 73 10.99 -17.85 -0.22
CA SER A 73 10.79 -18.04 -1.68
C SER A 73 11.03 -16.79 -2.52
N VAL A 74 10.98 -15.59 -1.94
CA VAL A 74 11.21 -14.30 -2.63
C VAL A 74 12.52 -13.61 -2.22
N ALA A 75 13.33 -14.24 -1.37
CA ALA A 75 14.50 -13.60 -0.76
C ALA A 75 15.56 -13.11 -1.79
N PRO A 76 15.91 -13.85 -2.86
CA PRO A 76 16.89 -13.38 -3.84
C PRO A 76 16.44 -12.12 -4.59
N LEU A 77 15.17 -12.07 -5.00
CA LEU A 77 14.59 -10.92 -5.69
C LEU A 77 14.53 -9.68 -4.77
N VAL A 78 14.12 -9.89 -3.52
CA VAL A 78 14.08 -8.81 -2.51
C VAL A 78 15.49 -8.26 -2.26
N GLY A 79 16.50 -9.14 -2.13
CA GLY A 79 17.89 -8.73 -1.97
C GLY A 79 18.39 -7.88 -3.14
N ALA A 80 18.15 -8.33 -4.38
CA ALA A 80 18.52 -7.58 -5.58
C ALA A 80 17.84 -6.20 -5.64
N LEU A 81 16.54 -6.14 -5.34
CA LEU A 81 15.79 -4.89 -5.33
C LEU A 81 16.25 -3.95 -4.23
N LYS A 82 16.60 -4.46 -3.04
CA LYS A 82 17.16 -3.64 -1.96
C LYS A 82 18.51 -3.03 -2.34
N LEU A 83 19.39 -3.82 -2.95
CA LEU A 83 20.69 -3.34 -3.44
C LEU A 83 20.51 -2.27 -4.53
N ALA A 84 19.63 -2.52 -5.51
CA ALA A 84 19.32 -1.55 -6.55
C ALA A 84 18.76 -0.25 -5.97
N ASN A 85 17.82 -0.33 -5.02
CA ASN A 85 17.29 0.84 -4.32
C ASN A 85 18.38 1.59 -3.55
N ALA A 86 19.29 0.91 -2.86
CA ALA A 86 20.38 1.55 -2.11
C ALA A 86 21.33 2.34 -3.04
N ILE A 87 21.66 1.77 -4.21
CA ILE A 87 22.51 2.42 -5.23
C ILE A 87 21.79 3.63 -5.85
N THR A 88 20.49 3.52 -6.10
CA THR A 88 19.71 4.54 -6.83
C THR A 88 19.08 5.61 -5.93
N SER A 89 19.06 5.41 -4.61
CA SER A 89 18.49 6.34 -3.62
C SER A 89 19.01 7.80 -3.75
N PRO A 90 20.31 8.06 -3.95
CA PRO A 90 20.81 9.43 -4.14
C PRO A 90 20.27 10.12 -5.40
N PHE A 91 19.89 9.34 -6.41
CA PHE A 91 19.41 9.80 -7.71
C PHE A 91 17.92 9.48 -7.93
N LYS A 92 17.16 9.21 -6.85
CA LYS A 92 15.77 8.72 -6.90
C LYS A 92 14.85 9.57 -7.77
N LYS A 93 15.04 10.90 -7.75
CA LYS A 93 14.24 11.85 -8.55
C LYS A 93 14.56 11.80 -10.03
N GLU A 94 15.84 11.72 -10.38
CA GLU A 94 16.31 11.71 -11.76
C GLU A 94 15.99 10.37 -12.42
N ILE A 95 16.31 9.26 -11.75
CA ILE A 95 15.99 7.90 -12.20
C ILE A 95 14.47 7.67 -12.22
N GLY A 96 13.73 8.16 -11.22
CA GLY A 96 12.28 8.01 -11.13
C GLY A 96 11.49 8.71 -12.25
N SER A 97 12.12 9.65 -12.98
CA SER A 97 11.51 10.31 -14.14
C SER A 97 11.62 9.51 -15.44
N LEU A 98 12.49 8.49 -15.48
CA LEU A 98 12.68 7.63 -16.65
C LEU A 98 11.55 6.58 -16.77
N PRO A 99 11.24 6.09 -17.98
CA PRO A 99 10.31 4.98 -18.18
C PRO A 99 10.74 3.75 -17.36
N GLY A 100 9.87 3.30 -16.46
CA GLY A 100 10.15 2.17 -15.55
C GLY A 100 11.02 2.51 -14.32
N GLY A 101 11.58 3.71 -14.23
CA GLY A 101 12.47 4.11 -13.14
C GLY A 101 11.82 4.08 -11.75
N LYS A 102 10.52 4.41 -11.66
CA LYS A 102 9.75 4.30 -10.41
C LYS A 102 9.71 2.88 -9.84
N SER A 103 9.73 1.85 -10.68
CA SER A 103 9.75 0.44 -10.24
C SER A 103 11.05 0.10 -9.51
N ILE A 104 12.17 0.59 -10.04
CA ILE A 104 13.52 0.34 -9.54
C ILE A 104 13.78 1.09 -8.24
N THR A 105 13.26 2.31 -8.14
CA THR A 105 13.44 3.20 -6.98
C THR A 105 12.42 2.98 -5.86
N THR A 106 11.49 2.04 -6.03
CA THR A 106 10.49 1.74 -5.00
C THR A 106 11.02 0.61 -4.11
N ALA A 107 11.22 0.92 -2.83
CA ALA A 107 11.71 -0.05 -1.86
C ALA A 107 10.68 -1.16 -1.62
N PRO A 108 11.08 -2.44 -1.59
CA PRO A 108 10.21 -3.51 -1.13
C PRO A 108 9.91 -3.31 0.36
N LEU A 109 8.65 -3.48 0.75
CA LEU A 109 8.19 -3.30 2.12
C LEU A 109 8.13 -4.64 2.85
N ASN A 110 8.58 -4.67 4.10
CA ASN A 110 8.32 -5.83 4.96
C ASN A 110 6.84 -5.86 5.34
N THR A 111 6.20 -7.04 5.37
CA THR A 111 4.80 -7.16 5.81
C THR A 111 4.57 -6.61 7.23
N GLU A 112 5.55 -6.76 8.13
CA GLU A 112 5.53 -6.18 9.47
C GLU A 112 5.52 -4.64 9.43
N GLN A 113 6.26 -4.05 8.48
CA GLN A 113 6.28 -2.60 8.29
C GLN A 113 4.92 -2.08 7.85
N VAL A 114 4.26 -2.79 6.93
CA VAL A 114 2.90 -2.44 6.49
C VAL A 114 1.90 -2.62 7.62
N ALA A 115 2.02 -3.68 8.44
CA ALA A 115 1.18 -3.88 9.61
C ALA A 115 1.31 -2.74 10.63
N ARG A 116 2.54 -2.29 10.93
CA ARG A 116 2.78 -1.11 11.78
C ARG A 116 2.16 0.16 11.21
N ALA A 117 2.27 0.38 9.90
CA ALA A 117 1.63 1.53 9.27
C ALA A 117 0.09 1.49 9.36
N ILE A 118 -0.52 0.31 9.27
CA ILE A 118 -1.96 0.13 9.47
C ILE A 118 -2.34 0.54 10.89
N ILE A 119 -1.64 0.02 11.90
CA ILE A 119 -1.91 0.34 13.31
C ILE A 119 -1.74 1.84 13.55
N ALA A 120 -0.61 2.41 13.13
CA ALA A 120 -0.33 3.84 13.26
C ALA A 120 -1.42 4.70 12.61
N SER A 121 -1.90 4.31 11.42
CA SER A 121 -2.95 5.06 10.73
C SER A 121 -4.28 5.04 11.47
N ILE A 122 -4.58 3.96 12.20
CA ILE A 122 -5.78 3.85 13.03
C ILE A 122 -5.63 4.69 14.29
N GLU A 123 -4.49 4.59 14.98
CA GLU A 123 -4.21 5.32 16.23
C GLU A 123 -4.15 6.84 16.03
N LEU A 124 -3.59 7.27 14.90
CA LEU A 124 -3.48 8.68 14.53
C LEU A 124 -4.73 9.24 13.83
N GLU A 125 -5.79 8.41 13.70
CA GLU A 125 -7.04 8.77 13.03
C GLU A 125 -6.83 9.34 11.61
N GLU A 126 -5.84 8.81 10.89
CA GLU A 126 -5.46 9.28 9.57
C GLU A 126 -6.59 9.07 8.56
N HIS A 127 -6.62 9.92 7.53
CA HIS A 127 -7.57 9.82 6.42
C HIS A 127 -6.88 10.20 5.12
N GLY A 128 -6.78 9.25 4.19
CA GLY A 128 -6.08 9.51 2.93
C GLY A 128 -5.44 8.29 2.30
N ILE A 129 -4.71 8.57 1.22
CA ILE A 129 -4.01 7.58 0.41
C ILE A 129 -2.51 7.68 0.72
N PHE A 130 -1.91 6.57 1.08
CA PHE A 130 -0.48 6.49 1.42
C PHE A 130 0.23 5.53 0.47
N ASP A 131 1.07 6.10 -0.40
CA ASP A 131 2.00 5.34 -1.25
C ASP A 131 3.19 4.83 -0.42
N VAL A 132 4.15 4.15 -1.06
CA VAL A 132 5.26 3.44 -0.38
C VAL A 132 6.01 4.32 0.63
N ASP A 133 6.38 5.54 0.24
CA ASP A 133 7.09 6.46 1.14
C ASP A 133 6.22 6.88 2.35
N GLY A 134 4.91 7.06 2.14
CA GLY A 134 3.95 7.36 3.22
C GLY A 134 3.75 6.19 4.18
N ILE A 135 3.72 4.96 3.65
CA ILE A 135 3.67 3.73 4.46
C ILE A 135 4.92 3.61 5.34
N GLN A 136 6.11 3.90 4.79
CA GLN A 136 7.35 3.89 5.57
C GLN A 136 7.32 4.93 6.69
N GLN A 137 6.85 6.15 6.40
CA GLN A 137 6.71 7.20 7.40
C GLN A 137 5.74 6.79 8.51
N LEU A 138 4.55 6.29 8.17
CA LEU A 138 3.57 5.80 9.15
C LEU A 138 4.14 4.66 10.00
N SER A 139 4.87 3.72 9.40
CA SER A 139 5.44 2.58 10.12
C SER A 139 6.44 2.97 11.20
N ASN A 140 7.07 4.14 11.08
CA ASN A 140 8.03 4.68 12.05
C ASN A 140 7.35 5.52 13.16
N LYS A 141 6.03 5.74 13.09
CA LYS A 141 5.27 6.49 14.10
C LYS A 141 4.69 5.61 15.21
N CYS A 142 4.55 4.29 14.99
CA CYS A 142 4.21 3.35 16.07
C CYS A 142 5.45 3.08 16.95
N ILE A 143 5.28 3.20 18.27
CA ILE A 143 6.25 2.78 19.30
C ILE A 143 5.85 1.41 19.81
#